data_AF-A0A151QLV7-F1
#
_entry.id   AF-A0A151QLV7-F1
#
_cell.length_a   1.000
_cell.length_b   1.000
_cell.length_c   1.000
_cell.angle_alpha   90.00
_cell.angle_beta   90.00
_cell.angle_gamma   90.00
#
_symmetry.space_group_name_H-M   'P 1'
#
loop_
_entity.id
_entity.type
_entity.pdbx_description
1 polymer ?
#
loop_
_entity_poly.entity_id
_entity_poly.type
_entity_poly.pdbx_seq_one_letter_code
_entity_poly.pdbx_strand_id
1 'polypeptide(L)' 'MQTSLLDHWKSLPLEKYDGTTDPDEHVDIFLTQVTLSTINDATLCRIFPTSLKG' A
#
# COMPACT_ATOMS: atom_id res chain seq x y z
N MET A 1 -11.30 -2.46 -15.15
CA MET A 1 -10.02 -3.18 -14.94
C MET A 1 -9.25 -2.67 -13.72
N GLN A 2 -9.31 -1.37 -13.36
CA GLN A 2 -8.61 -0.80 -12.18
C GLN A 2 -9.17 -1.25 -10.81
N THR A 3 -10.44 -1.66 -10.73
CA THR A 3 -11.14 -1.98 -9.47
C THR A 3 -10.61 -3.23 -8.77
N SER A 4 -10.17 -4.23 -9.53
CA SER A 4 -9.67 -5.50 -8.98
C SER A 4 -8.39 -5.34 -8.15
N LEU A 5 -7.55 -4.36 -8.49
CA LEU A 5 -6.29 -4.12 -7.79
C LEU A 5 -6.51 -3.51 -6.39
N LEU A 6 -7.52 -2.64 -6.25
CA LEU A 6 -7.85 -2.02 -4.96
C LEU A 6 -8.48 -3.05 -4.01
N ASP A 7 -9.33 -3.94 -4.53
CA ASP A 7 -9.89 -5.06 -3.77
C ASP A 7 -8.81 -6.08 -3.34
N HIS A 8 -7.89 -6.42 -4.26
CA HIS A 8 -6.72 -7.24 -3.93
C HIS A 8 -5.89 -6.61 -2.81
N TRP A 9 -5.67 -5.29 -2.89
CA TRP A 9 -4.90 -4.57 -1.88
C TRP A 9 -5.57 -4.53 -0.51
N LYS A 10 -6.88 -4.27 -0.46
CA LYS A 10 -7.64 -4.35 0.80
C LYS A 10 -7.60 -5.73 1.45
N SER A 11 -7.38 -6.77 0.65
CA SER A 11 -7.27 -8.16 1.11
C SER A 11 -5.84 -8.59 1.47
N LEU A 12 -4.82 -7.79 1.13
CA LEU A 12 -3.45 -8.09 1.52
C LEU A 12 -3.29 -7.86 3.04
N PRO A 13 -2.58 -8.76 3.74
CA PRO A 13 -2.29 -8.60 5.16
C PRO A 13 -1.16 -7.59 5.35
N LEU A 14 -1.35 -6.34 4.90
CA LEU A 14 -0.45 -5.25 5.20
C LEU A 14 -0.84 -4.65 6.56
N GLU A 15 0.10 -4.64 7.50
CA GLU A 15 -0.09 -3.88 8.73
C GLU A 15 -0.25 -2.40 8.41
N LYS A 16 -1.28 -1.79 8.98
CA LYS A 16 -1.53 -0.37 8.79
C LYS A 16 -0.56 0.43 9.63
N TYR A 17 0.08 1.41 9.01
CA TYR A 17 0.95 2.34 9.70
C TYR A 17 0.17 3.11 10.77
N ASP A 18 0.56 2.95 12.02
CA ASP A 18 -0.08 3.57 13.17
C ASP A 18 0.71 4.75 13.75
N GLY A 19 1.83 5.11 13.11
CA GLY A 19 2.71 6.20 13.55
C GLY A 19 3.72 5.79 14.61
N THR A 20 3.78 4.52 15.01
CA THR A 20 4.72 4.03 16.03
C THR A 20 5.95 3.34 15.43
N THR A 21 5.84 2.79 14.23
CA THR A 21 6.95 2.20 13.48
C THR A 21 7.72 3.25 12.68
N ASP A 22 8.90 2.88 12.22
CA ASP A 22 9.71 3.74 11.37
C ASP A 22 8.98 4.06 10.05
N PRO A 23 8.85 5.35 9.67
CA PRO A 23 8.16 5.74 8.45
C PRO A 23 8.85 5.24 7.18
N ASP A 24 10.19 5.16 7.17
CA ASP A 24 10.95 4.72 6.01
C ASP A 24 10.77 3.21 5.81
N GLU A 25 10.80 2.43 6.89
CA GLU A 25 10.47 1.00 6.89
C GLU A 25 9.05 0.74 6.37
N HIS A 26 8.06 1.53 6.80
CA HIS A 26 6.70 1.43 6.29
C HIS A 26 6.62 1.68 4.77
N VAL A 27 7.31 2.70 4.29
CA VAL A 27 7.36 3.03 2.86
C VAL A 27 8.02 1.91 2.07
N ASP A 28 9.12 1.33 2.55
CA ASP A 28 9.80 0.21 1.90
C ASP A 28 8.92 -1.04 1.82
N ILE A 29 8.23 -1.39 2.92
CA ILE A 29 7.29 -2.52 2.93
C ILE A 29 6.15 -2.26 1.97
N PHE A 30 5.56 -1.05 2.00
CA PHE A 30 4.50 -0.65 1.09
C PHE A 30 4.93 -0.76 -0.37
N LEU A 31 6.08 -0.19 -0.72
CA LEU A 31 6.60 -0.21 -2.10
C LEU A 31 6.91 -1.63 -2.55
N THR A 32 7.52 -2.46 -1.70
CA THR A 32 7.80 -3.86 -2.02
C THR A 32 6.50 -4.61 -2.36
N GLN A 33 5.44 -4.39 -1.59
CA GLN A 33 4.16 -5.06 -1.82
C GLN A 33 3.41 -4.53 -3.06
N VAL A 34 3.39 -3.20 -3.25
CA VAL A 34 2.68 -2.61 -4.40
C VAL A 34 3.41 -2.88 -5.70
N THR A 35 4.74 -2.82 -5.74
CA THR A 35 5.52 -3.07 -6.97
C THR A 35 5.35 -4.48 -7.53
N LEU A 36 5.00 -5.47 -6.69
CA LEU A 36 4.60 -6.80 -7.12
C LEU A 36 3.27 -6.82 -7.88
N SER A 37 2.41 -5.83 -7.65
CA SER A 37 1.06 -5.72 -8.23
C SER A 37 0.96 -4.67 -9.33
N THR A 38 1.71 -3.57 -9.22
CA THR A 38 1.71 -2.45 -10.17
C THR A 38 2.95 -1.57 -10.00
N ILE A 39 3.50 -1.09 -11.11
CA ILE A 39 4.58 -0.10 -11.15
C ILE A 39 4.08 1.30 -11.58
N ASN A 40 2.76 1.52 -11.61
CA ASN A 40 2.18 2.79 -12.00
C ASN A 40 2.10 3.73 -10.79
N ASP A 41 2.86 4.82 -10.82
CA ASP A 41 2.92 5.84 -9.76
C ASP A 41 1.53 6.39 -9.42
N ALA A 42 0.69 6.63 -10.43
CA ALA A 42 -0.68 7.11 -10.22
C ALA A 42 -1.54 6.10 -9.43
N THR A 43 -1.25 4.81 -9.56
CA THR A 43 -1.92 3.75 -8.80
C THR A 43 -1.33 3.65 -7.39
N LEU A 44 -0.01 3.73 -7.24
CA LEU A 44 0.69 3.80 -5.95
C LEU A 44 0.11 4.90 -5.05
N CYS A 45 0.00 6.13 -5.56
CA CYS A 45 -0.55 7.26 -4.80
C CYS A 45 -2.01 7.06 -4.39
N ARG A 46 -2.80 6.32 -5.17
CA ARG A 46 -4.21 6.01 -4.83
C ARG A 46 -4.33 4.93 -3.76
N ILE A 47 -3.37 4.02 -3.71
CA ILE A 47 -3.37 2.89 -2.77
C ILE A 47 -2.76 3.31 -1.42
N PHE A 48 -1.75 4.17 -1.42
CA PHE A 48 -1.02 4.57 -0.21
C PHE A 48 -1.91 4.96 0.98
N PRO A 49 -2.97 5.78 0.84
CA PRO A 49 -3.82 6.14 1.98
C PRO A 49 -4.48 4.93 2.68
N THR A 50 -4.62 3.79 2.00
CA THR A 50 -5.22 2.58 2.58
C THR A 50 -4.26 1.78 3.47
N SER A 51 -2.94 2.02 3.35
CA SER A 51 -1.92 1.44 4.23
C SER A 51 -1.76 2.22 5.54
N LEU A 52 -2.46 3.35 5.70
CA LEU A 52 -2.44 4.14 6.92
C LEU A 52 -3.58 3.73 7.84
N LYS A 53 -3.33 3.77 9.15
CA LYS A 53 -4.36 3.66 10.17
C LYS A 53 -5.13 4.99 10.20
N GLY A 54 -6.46 4.90 10.17
CA GLY A 54 -7.36 6.06 10.30
C GLY A 54 -7.67 6.39 11.74
#